data_AF-A0A6A3MHS2-F1
#
_entry.id   AF-A0A6A3MHS2-F1
#
_cell.length_a   1.000
_cell.length_b   1.000
_cell.length_c   1.000
_cell.angle_alpha   90.00
_cell.angle_beta   90.00
_cell.angle_gamma   90.00
#
_symmetry.space_group_name_H-M   'P 1'
#
loop_
_entity.id
_entity.type
_entity.pdbx_description
1 polymer ?
#
loop_
_entity_poly.entity_id
_entity_poly.type
_entity_poly.pdbx_seq_one_letter_code
_entity_poly.pdbx_strand_id
1 'polypeptide(L)'
;MSAKRSTAKAFVGQLYSALQASSRSTPTINGVDCSRLWVQGVVVATSEDRKQCTVDDGTGVLRLELKVFLKNAPAGVDARPQLGDYIMAIGPMQKVKADAAGSVRTLLAHQVVKLDAKLQREPMWFLEVVEYWTSVVTTATT
;
A
#
# COMPACT_ATOMS: atom_id res chain seq x y z
N MET A 1 -23.70 3.66 -11.67
CA MET A 1 -23.31 4.43 -10.48
C MET A 1 -21.79 4.46 -10.41
N SER A 2 -21.17 5.65 -10.42
CA SER A 2 -19.72 5.77 -10.34
C SER A 2 -19.29 5.49 -8.90
N ALA A 3 -18.62 4.35 -8.65
CA ALA A 3 -18.09 4.05 -7.33
C ALA A 3 -17.15 5.19 -6.89
N LYS A 4 -17.50 5.86 -5.79
CA LYS A 4 -16.68 6.88 -5.15
C LYS A 4 -15.29 6.25 -4.97
N ARG A 5 -14.25 6.81 -5.61
CA ARG A 5 -12.86 6.31 -5.51
C ARG A 5 -12.42 6.38 -4.04
N SER A 6 -12.66 5.31 -3.28
CA SER A 6 -12.27 5.23 -1.88
C SER A 6 -10.83 4.75 -1.79
N THR A 7 -10.11 5.31 -0.82
CA THR A 7 -8.85 4.73 -0.37
C THR A 7 -9.19 3.55 0.52
N ALA A 8 -8.80 2.34 0.12
CA ALA A 8 -9.06 1.12 0.87
C ALA A 8 -7.87 0.75 1.76
N LYS A 9 -8.13 0.42 3.03
CA LYS A 9 -7.14 -0.19 3.91
C LYS A 9 -7.02 -1.66 3.53
N ALA A 10 -5.82 -2.15 3.28
CA ALA A 10 -5.65 -3.54 2.86
C ALA A 10 -4.33 -4.10 3.37
N PHE A 11 -4.36 -5.37 3.77
CA PHE A 11 -3.17 -6.16 3.94
C PHE A 11 -2.53 -6.49 2.59
N VAL A 12 -1.22 -6.59 2.54
CA VAL A 12 -0.48 -6.99 1.35
C VAL A 12 -0.93 -8.37 0.88
N GLY A 13 -1.16 -9.32 1.79
CA GLY A 13 -1.69 -10.64 1.46
C GLY A 13 -3.06 -10.61 0.76
N GLN A 14 -3.93 -9.65 1.10
CA GLN A 14 -5.21 -9.44 0.40
C GLN A 14 -4.98 -8.94 -1.03
N LEU A 15 -4.00 -8.05 -1.24
CA LEU A 15 -3.64 -7.53 -2.56
C LEU A 15 -3.15 -8.66 -3.47
N TYR A 16 -2.25 -9.51 -2.97
CA TYR A 16 -1.73 -10.63 -3.75
C TYR A 16 -2.83 -11.62 -4.11
N SER A 17 -3.68 -11.98 -3.14
CA SER A 17 -4.84 -12.85 -3.40
C SER A 17 -5.77 -12.28 -4.46
N ALA A 18 -6.11 -10.99 -4.37
CA ALA A 18 -7.00 -10.31 -5.32
C ALA A 18 -6.40 -10.16 -6.73
N LEU A 19 -5.07 -10.15 -6.86
CA LEU A 19 -4.37 -9.94 -8.12
C LEU A 19 -3.79 -11.22 -8.73
N GLN A 20 -3.86 -12.36 -8.04
CA GLN A 20 -3.19 -13.61 -8.43
C GLN A 20 -3.63 -14.10 -9.82
N ALA A 21 -4.92 -14.03 -10.12
CA ALA A 21 -5.50 -14.43 -11.41
C ALA A 21 -5.96 -13.23 -12.26
N SER A 22 -5.67 -12.00 -11.83
CA SER A 22 -6.18 -10.78 -12.48
C SER A 22 -5.16 -10.18 -13.43
N SER A 23 -5.59 -9.89 -14.65
CA SER A 23 -4.86 -9.03 -15.60
C SER A 23 -5.02 -7.53 -15.29
N ARG A 24 -5.91 -7.18 -14.36
CA ARG A 24 -6.13 -5.79 -13.92
C ARG A 24 -5.05 -5.38 -12.93
N SER A 25 -4.69 -4.09 -12.96
CA SER A 25 -3.86 -3.49 -11.92
C SER A 25 -4.64 -3.15 -10.66
N THR A 26 -5.93 -2.83 -10.80
CA THR A 26 -6.79 -2.48 -9.66
C THR A 26 -7.27 -3.76 -8.98
N PRO A 27 -6.92 -4.01 -7.71
CA PRO A 27 -7.43 -5.16 -6.98
C PRO A 27 -8.91 -4.98 -6.67
N THR A 28 -9.65 -6.08 -6.73
CA THR A 28 -11.04 -6.17 -6.25
C THR A 28 -11.04 -7.04 -5.01
N ILE A 29 -11.28 -6.46 -3.83
CA ILE A 29 -11.31 -7.18 -2.55
C ILE A 29 -12.74 -7.19 -2.05
N ASN A 30 -13.29 -8.37 -1.74
CA ASN A 30 -14.68 -8.56 -1.32
C ASN A 30 -15.69 -7.85 -2.24
N GLY A 31 -15.46 -7.89 -3.56
CA GLY A 31 -16.33 -7.25 -4.56
C GLY A 31 -16.13 -5.74 -4.71
N VAL A 32 -15.21 -5.11 -3.98
CA VAL A 32 -14.92 -3.67 -4.04
C VAL A 32 -13.67 -3.38 -4.85
N ASP A 33 -13.80 -2.54 -5.87
CA ASP A 33 -12.67 -2.07 -6.67
C ASP A 33 -11.83 -1.04 -5.90
N CYS A 34 -10.63 -1.45 -5.47
CA CYS A 34 -9.73 -0.64 -4.66
C CYS A 34 -8.80 0.21 -5.55
N SER A 35 -9.32 1.31 -6.09
CA SER A 35 -8.55 2.21 -6.97
C SER A 35 -7.35 2.90 -6.30
N ARG A 36 -7.37 3.01 -4.97
CA ARG A 36 -6.30 3.57 -4.16
C ARG A 36 -6.21 2.76 -2.88
N LEU A 37 -5.00 2.44 -2.47
CA LEU A 37 -4.72 1.62 -1.30
C LEU A 37 -4.05 2.45 -0.24
N TRP A 38 -4.33 2.09 1.02
CA TRP A 38 -3.62 2.48 2.21
C TRP A 38 -2.99 1.21 2.77
N VAL A 39 -1.67 1.20 2.90
CA VAL A 39 -0.89 0.10 3.45
C VAL A 39 0.04 0.65 4.53
N GLN A 40 0.26 -0.11 5.59
CA GLN A 40 1.31 0.18 6.58
C GLN A 40 2.24 -1.01 6.73
N GLY A 41 3.47 -0.77 7.16
CA GLY A 41 4.44 -1.82 7.44
C GLY A 41 5.85 -1.30 7.65
N VAL A 42 6.79 -2.21 7.87
CA VAL A 42 8.21 -1.91 8.06
C VAL A 42 8.92 -1.85 6.72
N VAL A 43 9.77 -0.84 6.51
CA VAL A 43 10.66 -0.80 5.35
C VAL A 43 11.76 -1.84 5.52
N VAL A 44 11.77 -2.87 4.66
CA VAL A 44 12.70 -4.01 4.71
C VAL A 44 13.77 -3.99 3.62
N ALA A 45 13.60 -3.15 2.60
CA ALA A 45 14.62 -2.91 1.58
C ALA A 45 14.47 -1.54 0.93
N THR A 46 15.57 -0.97 0.45
CA THR A 46 15.60 0.28 -0.34
C THR A 46 16.41 0.06 -1.61
N SER A 47 16.03 0.74 -2.70
CA SER A 47 16.86 0.74 -3.92
C SER A 47 18.09 1.64 -3.75
N GLU A 48 19.14 1.38 -4.52
CA GLU A 48 20.37 2.20 -4.51
C GLU A 48 20.08 3.69 -4.80
N ASP A 49 19.19 3.96 -5.76
CA ASP A 49 18.78 5.33 -6.11
C ASP A 49 17.79 5.96 -5.12
N ARG A 50 17.38 5.20 -4.09
CA ARG A 50 16.37 5.53 -3.08
C ARG A 50 15.06 6.09 -3.65
N LYS A 51 14.69 5.67 -4.86
CA LYS A 51 13.38 5.97 -5.47
C LYS A 51 12.36 4.85 -5.24
N GLN A 52 12.81 3.71 -4.74
CA GLN A 52 11.94 2.61 -4.37
C GLN A 52 12.31 2.09 -2.97
N CYS A 53 11.30 1.58 -2.27
CA CYS A 53 11.49 0.78 -1.07
C CYS A 53 10.52 -0.41 -1.07
N THR A 54 10.79 -1.41 -0.25
CA THR A 54 9.91 -2.56 -0.02
C THR A 54 9.42 -2.51 1.41
N VAL A 55 8.11 -2.71 1.59
CA VAL A 55 7.44 -2.71 2.88
C VAL A 55 6.90 -4.09 3.17
N ASP A 56 7.07 -4.56 4.41
CA ASP A 56 6.49 -5.78 4.94
C ASP A 56 5.44 -5.42 6.00
N ASP A 57 4.22 -5.93 5.84
CA ASP A 57 3.11 -5.71 6.79
C ASP A 57 2.82 -6.93 7.69
N GLY A 58 3.68 -7.96 7.64
CA GLY A 58 3.50 -9.24 8.33
C GLY A 58 2.64 -10.25 7.56
N THR A 59 1.98 -9.84 6.48
CA THR A 59 1.18 -10.72 5.60
C THR A 59 1.81 -10.88 4.21
N GLY A 60 2.80 -10.06 3.88
CA GLY A 60 3.57 -10.12 2.65
C GLY A 60 4.35 -8.84 2.39
N VAL A 61 5.10 -8.83 1.29
CA VAL A 61 5.94 -7.69 0.89
C VAL A 61 5.40 -6.95 -0.34
N LEU A 62 5.45 -5.62 -0.28
CA LEU A 62 4.99 -4.72 -1.34
C LEU A 62 6.07 -3.71 -1.70
N ARG A 63 6.35 -3.56 -2.99
CA ARG A 63 7.26 -2.52 -3.47
C ARG A 63 6.53 -1.19 -3.58
N LEU A 64 7.15 -0.12 -3.10
CA LEU A 64 6.69 1.25 -3.26
C LEU A 64 7.57 1.97 -4.28
N GLU A 65 6.94 2.60 -5.28
CA GLU A 65 7.57 3.54 -6.20
C GLU A 65 7.34 4.96 -5.69
N LEU A 66 8.41 5.66 -5.32
CA LEU A 66 8.36 6.92 -4.58
C LEU A 66 8.39 8.16 -5.49
N LYS A 67 8.55 8.02 -6.80
CA LYS A 67 8.73 9.16 -7.72
C LYS A 67 7.67 10.27 -7.60
N VAL A 68 6.40 9.92 -7.38
CA VAL A 68 5.31 10.91 -7.26
C VAL A 68 5.36 11.59 -5.90
N PHE A 69 5.52 10.81 -4.83
CA PHE A 69 5.72 11.34 -3.49
C PHE A 69 6.91 12.30 -3.41
N LEU A 70 8.08 11.91 -3.92
CA LEU A 70 9.30 12.71 -3.86
C LEU A 70 9.23 14.00 -4.69
N LYS A 71 8.48 13.99 -5.81
CA LYS A 71 8.23 15.21 -6.59
C LYS A 71 7.44 16.26 -5.80
N ASN A 72 6.59 15.82 -4.87
CA ASN A 72 5.72 16.69 -4.08
C ASN A 72 6.31 17.00 -2.68
N ALA A 73 7.47 16.45 -2.34
CA ALA A 73 8.12 16.71 -1.06
C ALA A 73 8.66 18.16 -1.02
N PRO A 74 8.60 18.84 0.14
CA PRO A 74 9.19 20.17 0.30
C PRO A 74 10.68 20.17 -0.08
N ALA A 75 11.12 21.23 -0.76
CA ALA A 75 12.51 21.37 -1.16
C ALA A 75 13.44 21.39 0.07
N GLY A 76 14.57 20.67 -0.02
CA GLY A 76 15.57 20.61 1.06
C GLY A 76 15.29 19.59 2.17
N VAL A 77 14.14 18.90 2.16
CA VAL A 77 13.82 17.84 3.13
C VAL A 77 14.02 16.47 2.50
N ASP A 78 14.89 15.64 3.10
CA ASP A 78 14.99 14.23 2.71
C ASP A 78 13.82 13.41 3.30
N ALA A 79 12.68 13.44 2.60
CA ALA A 79 11.47 12.74 3.03
C ALA A 79 11.50 11.22 2.75
N ARG A 80 12.64 10.66 2.34
CA ARG A 80 12.73 9.25 1.94
C ARG A 80 12.67 8.32 3.16
N PRO A 81 11.83 7.27 3.14
CA PRO A 81 11.82 6.25 4.17
C PRO A 81 13.19 5.56 4.29
N GLN A 82 13.60 5.27 5.52
CA GLN A 82 14.83 4.52 5.81
C GLN A 82 14.50 3.06 6.13
N LEU A 83 15.51 2.20 6.01
CA LEU A 83 15.41 0.81 6.44
C LEU A 83 15.02 0.75 7.93
N GLY A 84 14.04 -0.09 8.26
CA GLY A 84 13.49 -0.23 9.61
C GLY A 84 12.43 0.81 10.00
N ASP A 85 12.16 1.83 9.18
CA ASP A 85 11.05 2.74 9.45
C ASP A 85 9.71 2.00 9.35
N TYR A 86 8.83 2.17 10.34
CA TYR A 86 7.43 1.81 10.20
C TYR A 86 6.69 2.96 9.51
N ILE A 87 6.10 2.70 8.34
CA ILE A 87 5.50 3.73 7.49
C ILE A 87 4.07 3.41 7.12
N MET A 88 3.32 4.46 6.77
CA MET A 88 2.10 4.41 6.00
C MET A 88 2.39 4.86 4.57
N ALA A 89 1.82 4.18 3.59
CA ALA A 89 1.83 4.58 2.19
C ALA A 89 0.42 4.55 1.57
N ILE A 90 0.12 5.56 0.74
CA ILE A 90 -1.14 5.65 0.00
C ILE A 90 -0.86 5.81 -1.48
N GLY A 91 -1.53 5.02 -2.33
CA GLY A 91 -1.39 5.11 -3.77
C GLY A 91 -2.12 4.01 -4.55
N PRO A 92 -2.21 4.13 -5.88
CA PRO A 92 -2.73 3.07 -6.74
C PRO A 92 -1.68 1.98 -7.01
N MET A 93 -2.13 0.76 -7.30
CA MET A 93 -1.28 -0.30 -7.83
C MET A 93 -0.84 0.01 -9.26
N GLN A 94 0.41 -0.33 -9.58
CA GLN A 94 0.91 -0.27 -10.95
C GLN A 94 0.52 -1.53 -11.73
N LYS A 95 0.38 -1.38 -13.05
CA LYS A 95 0.25 -2.53 -13.96
C LYS A 95 1.53 -3.35 -13.90
N VAL A 96 1.39 -4.64 -13.62
CA VAL A 96 2.50 -5.59 -13.73
C VAL A 96 2.78 -5.82 -15.21
N LYS A 97 4.05 -5.73 -15.61
CA LYS A 97 4.45 -6.08 -16.98
C LYS A 97 4.30 -7.60 -17.16
N ALA A 98 3.76 -8.02 -18.30
CA ALA A 98 3.38 -9.42 -18.58
C ALA A 98 4.53 -10.43 -18.40
N ASP A 99 5.77 -9.98 -18.52
CA ASP A 99 6.96 -10.83 -18.57
C ASP A 99 7.58 -11.07 -17.18
N ALA A 100 6.90 -10.62 -16.11
CA ALA A 100 7.45 -10.52 -14.77
C ALA A 100 6.85 -11.59 -13.84
N ALA A 101 6.86 -12.86 -14.26
CA ALA A 101 6.48 -13.99 -13.41
C ALA A 101 7.33 -13.97 -12.12
N GLY A 102 6.69 -13.92 -10.95
CA GLY A 102 7.36 -13.80 -9.65
C GLY A 102 7.77 -12.38 -9.24
N SER A 103 7.38 -11.33 -9.98
CA SER A 103 7.69 -9.96 -9.59
C SER A 103 6.87 -9.48 -8.40
N VAL A 104 7.57 -8.87 -7.43
CA VAL A 104 6.95 -8.17 -6.30
C VAL A 104 6.01 -7.09 -6.85
N ARG A 105 4.77 -7.08 -6.36
CA ARG A 105 3.77 -6.10 -6.78
C ARG A 105 4.20 -4.68 -6.37
N THR A 106 3.88 -3.69 -7.20
CA THR A 106 4.32 -2.30 -7.00
C THR A 106 3.14 -1.36 -6.81
N LEU A 107 3.19 -0.55 -5.75
CA LEU A 107 2.27 0.56 -5.47
C LEU A 107 2.97 1.89 -5.81
N LEU A 108 2.31 2.76 -6.57
CA LEU A 108 2.80 4.11 -6.86
C LEU A 108 2.47 5.06 -5.70
N ALA A 109 3.44 5.31 -4.83
CA ALA A 109 3.20 6.07 -3.62
C ALA A 109 2.93 7.55 -3.94
N HIS A 110 1.74 8.02 -3.58
CA HIS A 110 1.34 9.42 -3.64
C HIS A 110 1.59 10.13 -2.30
N GLN A 111 1.43 9.40 -1.19
CA GLN A 111 1.71 9.88 0.16
C GLN A 111 2.49 8.80 0.90
N VAL A 112 3.50 9.21 1.66
CA VAL A 112 4.24 8.35 2.57
C VAL A 112 4.46 9.12 3.87
N VAL A 113 4.23 8.46 4.99
CA VAL A 113 4.39 9.05 6.33
C VAL A 113 5.10 8.04 7.21
N LYS A 114 6.21 8.47 7.83
CA LYS A 114 6.83 7.72 8.92
C LYS A 114 5.95 7.82 10.15
N LEU A 115 5.60 6.67 10.71
CA LEU A 115 4.78 6.58 11.90
C LEU A 115 5.65 6.29 13.12
N ASP A 116 5.29 6.86 14.26
CA ASP A 116 6.02 6.65 15.51
C ASP A 116 5.75 5.24 16.07
N ALA A 117 6.81 4.43 16.15
CA ALA A 117 6.78 3.07 16.69
C ALA A 117 6.34 3.02 18.15
N LYS A 118 6.51 4.10 18.94
CA LYS A 118 6.08 4.14 20.35
C LYS A 118 4.56 4.06 20.52
N LEU A 119 3.80 4.30 19.46
CA LEU A 119 2.34 4.34 19.49
C LEU A 119 1.66 3.01 19.12
N GLN A 120 2.38 1.88 19.19
CA GLN A 120 1.83 0.53 18.92
C GLN A 120 1.07 0.48 17.57
N ARG A 121 1.63 1.13 16.55
CA ARG A 121 0.96 1.35 15.26
C ARG A 121 0.75 0.07 14.47
N GLU A 122 1.63 -0.90 14.64
CA GLU A 122 1.56 -2.18 13.94
C GLU A 122 0.38 -3.06 14.42
N PRO A 123 0.19 -3.34 15.73
CA PRO A 123 -1.02 -4.00 16.20
C PRO A 123 -2.31 -3.24 15.85
N MET A 124 -2.29 -1.90 15.94
CA MET A 124 -3.45 -1.07 15.60
C MET A 124 -3.81 -1.20 14.12
N TRP A 125 -2.81 -1.25 13.24
CA TRP A 125 -3.02 -1.41 11.80
C TRP A 125 -3.82 -2.67 11.47
N PHE A 126 -3.50 -3.79 12.11
CA PHE A 126 -4.25 -5.03 11.90
C PHE A 126 -5.74 -4.89 12.27
N LEU A 127 -6.02 -4.29 13.43
CA LEU A 127 -7.39 -4.03 13.88
C LEU A 127 -8.13 -3.08 12.92
N GLU A 128 -7.46 -2.03 12.46
CA GLU A 128 -8.02 -1.06 11.52
C GLU A 128 -8.38 -1.68 10.17
N VAL A 129 -7.57 -2.61 9.63
CA VAL A 129 -7.89 -3.30 8.38
C VAL A 129 -9.09 -4.24 8.57
N VAL A 130 -9.13 -5.01 9.67
CA VAL A 130 -10.26 -5.88 9.98
C VAL A 130 -11.55 -5.07 10.08
N GLU A 131 -11.56 -4.01 10.90
CA GLU A 131 -12.71 -3.11 11.06
C GLU A 131 -13.17 -2.51 9.72
N TYR A 132 -12.23 -2.08 8.88
CA TYR A 132 -12.54 -1.51 7.58
C TYR A 132 -13.36 -2.48 6.72
N TRP A 133 -12.98 -3.76 6.69
CA TRP A 133 -13.63 -4.76 5.85
C TRP A 133 -14.88 -5.39 6.46
N THR A 134 -14.98 -5.48 7.79
CA THR A 134 -16.14 -6.10 8.46
C THR A 134 -17.25 -5.12 8.77
N SER A 135 -16.92 -3.83 8.92
CA SER A 135 -17.86 -2.82 9.41
C SER A 135 -18.03 -1.69 8.39
N VAL A 136 -16.95 -1.04 7.96
CA VAL A 136 -17.05 0.17 7.12
C VAL A 136 -17.54 -0.16 5.71
N VAL A 137 -16.93 -1.14 5.06
CA VAL A 137 -17.29 -1.53 3.69
C VAL A 137 -18.66 -2.18 3.64
N THR A 138 -18.96 -3.09 4.58
CA THR A 138 -20.24 -3.81 4.61
C THR A 138 -21.43 -2.85 4.77
N THR A 139 -21.36 -1.89 5.70
CA THR A 139 -22.41 -0.89 5.90
C THR A 139 -22.59 0.03 4.69
N ALA A 140 -21.54 0.26 3.89
CA ALA A 140 -21.64 1.09 2.68
C ALA A 140 -22.31 0.38 1.49
N THR A 141 -22.48 -0.95 1.55
CA THR A 141 -23.05 -1.78 0.47
C THR A 141 -24.49 -2.25 0.71
N THR A 142 -24.98 -2.18 1.94
CA THR A 142 -26.40 -2.35 2.32
C THR A 142 -27.16 -1.04 2.22
#